data_AF-A0A6A7BI58-F1
#
_entry.id   AF-A0A6A7BI58-F1
#
_cell.length_a   1.000
_cell.length_b   1.000
_cell.length_c   1.000
_cell.angle_alpha   90.00
_cell.angle_beta   90.00
_cell.angle_gamma   90.00
#
_symmetry.space_group_name_H-M   'P 1'
#
loop_
_entity.id
_entity.type
_entity.pdbx_description
1 polymer ?
#
loop_
_entity_poly.entity_id
_entity_poly.type
_entity_poly.pdbx_seq_one_letter_code
_entity_poly.pdbx_strand_id
1 'polypeptide(L)'
;MNLNEFISYATFDLIGEIVFSKQFGFLEQARDVGNAIGNSLALNDYIAIAGYFRWINIALLANPLLTWLSIMSMGHLFDTVKAVMADREKNHPDKISVRDIGTQALAAVGAGSDTVAAGIQSFVYHMIRHPNAWKRAHKQRLKR
;
A
#
# COMPACT_ATOMS: atom_id res chain seq x y z
N MET A 1 -12.25 17.63 1.10
CA MET A 1 -11.77 16.25 0.83
C MET A 1 -10.83 16.32 -0.36
N ASN A 2 -9.54 16.00 -0.17
CA ASN A 2 -8.57 15.98 -1.26
C ASN A 2 -8.75 14.70 -2.07
N LEU A 3 -8.94 14.82 -3.39
CA LEU A 3 -9.22 13.68 -4.26
C LEU A 3 -8.06 12.67 -4.30
N ASN A 4 -6.82 13.16 -4.20
CA ASN A 4 -5.63 12.32 -4.12
C ASN A 4 -5.69 11.40 -2.89
N GLU A 5 -5.85 11.97 -1.69
CA GLU A 5 -5.97 11.22 -0.43
C GLU A 5 -7.10 10.19 -0.48
N PHE A 6 -8.26 10.59 -0.99
CA PHE A 6 -9.41 9.68 -1.12
C PHE A 6 -9.09 8.48 -2.02
N ILE A 7 -8.48 8.71 -3.19
CA ILE A 7 -8.10 7.63 -4.12
C ILE A 7 -7.06 6.72 -3.46
N SER A 8 -6.09 7.28 -2.73
CA SER A 8 -5.08 6.51 -2.02
C SER A 8 -5.73 5.63 -0.95
N TYR A 9 -6.56 6.19 -0.06
CA TYR A 9 -7.29 5.42 0.96
C TYR A 9 -8.14 4.29 0.35
N ALA A 10 -8.88 4.59 -0.72
CA ALA A 10 -9.69 3.60 -1.41
C ALA A 10 -8.85 2.46 -2.01
N THR A 11 -7.68 2.77 -2.55
CA THR A 11 -6.81 1.78 -3.16
C THR A 11 -6.15 0.88 -2.11
N PHE A 12 -5.74 1.44 -0.98
CA PHE A 12 -5.20 0.65 0.14
C PHE A 12 -6.26 -0.31 0.70
N ASP A 13 -7.48 0.18 0.96
CA ASP A 13 -8.56 -0.67 1.47
C ASP A 13 -8.95 -1.78 0.47
N LEU A 14 -9.06 -1.45 -0.82
CA LEU A 14 -9.36 -2.42 -1.87
C LEU A 14 -8.32 -3.55 -1.95
N ILE A 15 -7.02 -3.21 -1.90
CA ILE A 15 -5.96 -4.21 -1.93
C ILE A 15 -5.97 -5.06 -0.67
N GLY A 16 -6.23 -4.46 0.50
CA GLY A 16 -6.41 -5.22 1.75
C GLY A 16 -7.54 -6.25 1.63
N GLU A 17 -8.66 -5.85 1.03
CA GLU A 17 -9.78 -6.75 0.78
C GLU A 17 -9.43 -7.88 -0.21
N ILE A 18 -8.73 -7.59 -1.30
CA ILE A 18 -8.37 -8.61 -2.31
C ILE A 18 -7.33 -9.60 -1.77
N VAL A 19 -6.31 -9.12 -1.04
CA VAL A 19 -5.16 -9.93 -0.61
C VAL A 19 -5.42 -10.63 0.73
N PHE A 20 -6.05 -9.91 1.66
CA PHE A 20 -6.24 -10.38 3.04
C PHE A 20 -7.70 -10.65 3.39
N SER A 21 -8.64 -10.37 2.47
CA SER A 21 -10.09 -10.44 2.75
C SER A 21 -10.50 -9.52 3.91
N LYS A 22 -9.70 -8.46 4.15
CA LYS A 22 -9.91 -7.50 5.23
C LYS A 22 -9.44 -6.11 4.81
N GLN A 23 -10.34 -5.15 4.89
CA GLN A 23 -10.01 -3.74 4.68
C GLN A 23 -9.15 -3.22 5.83
N PHE A 24 -8.30 -2.23 5.55
CA PHE A 24 -7.41 -1.63 6.57
C PHE A 24 -8.10 -0.50 7.35
N GLY A 25 -9.18 0.07 6.79
CA GLY A 25 -10.03 1.06 7.43
C GLY A 25 -9.65 2.52 7.15
N PHE A 26 -8.91 2.79 6.06
CA PHE A 26 -8.51 4.15 5.70
C PHE A 26 -9.71 5.00 5.28
N LEU A 27 -10.65 4.44 4.52
CA LEU A 27 -11.87 5.14 4.09
C LEU A 27 -12.85 5.35 5.26
N GLU A 28 -13.00 4.36 6.14
CA GLU A 28 -13.91 4.44 7.29
C GLU A 28 -13.48 5.54 8.26
N GLN A 29 -12.17 5.65 8.51
CA GLN A 29 -11.61 6.67 9.41
C GLN A 29 -11.31 8.00 8.70
N ALA A 30 -11.42 8.03 7.37
CA ALA A 30 -11.13 9.18 6.50
C ALA A 30 -9.76 9.86 6.80
N ARG A 31 -8.76 9.09 7.23
CA ARG A 31 -7.44 9.58 7.65
C ARG A 31 -6.36 8.55 7.35
N ASP A 32 -5.11 9.02 7.27
CA ASP A 32 -3.95 8.14 7.18
C ASP A 32 -3.73 7.39 8.51
N VAL A 33 -4.19 6.13 8.56
CA VAL A 33 -4.17 5.32 9.76
C VAL A 33 -2.72 4.86 10.03
N GLY A 34 -2.19 5.27 11.19
CA GLY A 34 -0.81 4.94 11.57
C GLY A 34 0.26 5.67 10.75
N ASN A 35 -0.11 6.78 10.09
CA ASN A 35 0.76 7.55 9.20
C ASN A 35 1.36 6.71 8.06
N ALA A 36 0.74 5.58 7.70
CA ALA A 36 1.31 4.57 6.82
C ALA A 36 1.60 5.10 5.42
N ILE A 37 0.73 5.96 4.87
CA ILE A 37 0.91 6.54 3.53
C ILE A 37 1.99 7.61 3.55
N GLY A 38 1.95 8.54 4.51
CA GLY A 38 3.00 9.57 4.65
C GLY A 38 4.38 8.99 4.92
N ASN A 39 4.42 7.92 5.72
CA ASN A 39 5.62 7.16 6.05
C ASN A 39 6.17 6.37 4.85
N SER A 40 5.31 5.86 3.95
CA SER A 40 5.70 5.21 2.70
C SER A 40 6.41 6.20 1.78
N LEU A 41 5.89 7.43 1.65
CA LEU A 41 6.50 8.49 0.84
C LEU A 41 7.89 8.88 1.36
N ALA A 42 8.01 9.12 2.67
CA ALA A 42 9.30 9.45 3.30
C ALA A 42 10.33 8.32 3.14
N LEU A 43 9.88 7.06 3.20
CA LEU A 43 10.73 5.91 2.96
C LEU A 43 11.18 5.83 1.49
N ASN A 44 10.30 6.14 0.54
CA ASN A 44 10.66 6.17 -0.88
C ASN A 44 11.74 7.22 -1.18
N ASP A 45 11.60 8.42 -0.62
CA ASP A 45 12.60 9.50 -0.75
C ASP A 45 13.95 9.07 -0.15
N TYR A 46 13.91 8.42 1.02
CA TYR A 46 15.11 7.85 1.63
C TYR A 46 15.76 6.79 0.73
N ILE A 47 14.99 5.83 0.21
CA ILE A 47 15.51 4.76 -0.67
C ILE A 47 16.08 5.35 -1.96
N ALA A 48 15.45 6.39 -2.53
CA ALA A 48 15.93 7.05 -3.74
C ALA A 48 17.33 7.67 -3.55
N ILE A 49 17.68 8.12 -2.35
CA ILE A 49 18.98 8.74 -2.06
C ILE A 49 19.97 7.72 -1.50
N ALA A 50 19.58 7.03 -0.43
CA ALA A 50 20.44 6.11 0.31
C ALA A 50 20.56 4.72 -0.36
N GLY A 51 19.68 4.38 -1.31
CA GLY A 51 19.72 3.12 -2.08
C GLY A 51 21.01 2.95 -2.87
N TYR A 52 21.58 4.07 -3.35
CA TYR A 52 22.86 4.07 -4.07
C TYR A 52 24.07 3.85 -3.16
N PHE A 53 23.95 4.14 -1.87
CA PHE A 53 25.04 4.02 -0.90
C PHE A 53 24.78 2.88 0.07
N ARG A 54 25.23 1.68 -0.30
CA ARG A 54 25.05 0.43 0.48
C ARG A 54 25.45 0.57 1.96
N TRP A 55 26.48 1.34 2.27
CA TRP A 55 26.93 1.56 3.66
C TRP A 55 25.94 2.41 4.48
N ILE A 56 25.31 3.42 3.87
CA ILE A 56 24.25 4.22 4.51
C ILE A 56 23.02 3.34 4.74
N ASN A 57 22.66 2.53 3.75
CA ASN A 57 21.52 1.63 3.84
C ASN A 57 21.69 0.59 4.97
N ILE A 58 22.89 0.02 5.13
CA ILE A 58 23.20 -0.92 6.23
C ILE A 58 23.24 -0.22 7.60
N ALA A 59 23.77 1.01 7.66
CA ALA A 59 23.88 1.75 8.92
C ALA A 59 22.52 2.26 9.44
N LEU A 60 21.64 2.72 8.55
CA LEU A 60 20.30 3.20 8.89
C LEU A 60 19.25 2.10 8.78
N LEU A 61 18.83 1.74 7.57
CA LEU A 61 17.57 1.01 7.38
C LEU A 61 17.70 -0.50 7.58
N ALA A 62 18.84 -1.09 7.23
CA ALA A 62 19.11 -2.51 7.35
C ALA A 62 19.94 -2.86 8.61
N ASN A 63 19.94 -2.00 9.62
CA ASN A 63 20.55 -2.30 10.91
C ASN A 63 19.74 -3.39 11.62
N PRO A 64 20.36 -4.51 12.07
CA PRO A 64 19.68 -5.58 12.79
C PRO A 64 18.83 -5.10 13.98
N LEU A 65 19.22 -4.00 14.63
CA LEU A 65 18.47 -3.39 15.74
C LEU A 65 17.16 -2.74 15.29
N LEU A 66 17.15 -2.04 14.15
CA LEU A 66 15.96 -1.37 13.60
C LEU A 66 15.00 -2.38 12.94
N THR A 67 15.54 -3.41 12.30
CA THR A 67 14.76 -4.56 11.78
C THR A 67 14.07 -5.31 12.93
N TRP A 68 14.77 -5.50 14.05
CA TRP A 68 14.21 -6.18 15.22
C TRP A 68 13.14 -5.34 15.94
N LEU A 69 13.33 -4.01 16.04
CA LEU A 69 12.34 -3.11 16.66
C LEU A 69 11.07 -2.87 15.81
N SER A 70 10.98 -3.38 14.58
CA SER A 70 9.82 -3.20 13.67
C SER A 70 9.40 -1.73 13.46
N ILE A 71 10.35 -0.77 13.45
CA ILE A 71 10.07 0.66 13.25
C ILE A 71 9.83 1.01 11.77
N MET A 72 9.83 0.05 10.84
CA MET A 72 9.49 0.38 9.46
C MET A 72 8.07 0.95 9.37
N SER A 73 7.99 2.13 8.75
CA SER A 73 6.89 2.98 8.25
C SER A 73 5.50 2.40 7.94
N MET A 74 5.19 1.14 8.25
CA MET A 74 3.98 0.42 7.86
C MET A 74 3.28 -0.20 9.07
N GLY A 75 3.37 0.39 10.27
CA GLY A 75 2.90 -0.21 11.53
C GLY A 75 1.47 -0.75 11.48
N HIS A 76 0.49 0.07 11.10
CA HIS A 76 -0.92 -0.34 11.03
C HIS A 76 -1.21 -1.42 9.97
N LEU A 77 -0.52 -1.34 8.83
CA LEU A 77 -0.62 -2.35 7.78
C LEU A 77 0.00 -3.67 8.25
N PHE A 78 1.19 -3.62 8.86
CA PHE A 78 1.85 -4.77 9.48
C PHE A 78 0.98 -5.41 10.55
N ASP A 79 0.36 -4.63 11.42
CA ASP A 79 -0.47 -5.13 12.52
C ASP A 79 -1.72 -5.83 11.98
N THR A 80 -2.37 -5.24 10.97
CA THR A 80 -3.54 -5.85 10.32
C THR A 80 -3.16 -7.16 9.63
N VAL A 81 -2.03 -7.17 8.89
CA VAL A 81 -1.53 -8.37 8.23
C VAL A 81 -1.16 -9.43 9.26
N LYS A 82 -0.40 -9.08 10.32
CA LYS A 82 -0.04 -9.99 11.41
C LYS A 82 -1.28 -10.60 12.06
N ALA A 83 -2.32 -9.80 12.31
CA ALA A 83 -3.56 -10.29 12.90
C ALA A 83 -4.28 -11.30 11.98
N VAL A 84 -4.40 -11.00 10.67
CA VAL A 84 -5.00 -11.92 9.69
C VAL A 84 -4.17 -13.19 9.54
N MET A 85 -2.84 -13.05 9.57
CA MET A 85 -1.91 -14.16 9.45
C MET A 85 -1.95 -15.09 10.67
N ALA A 86 -1.99 -14.55 11.89
CA ALA A 86 -2.12 -15.34 13.12
C ALA A 86 -3.43 -16.13 13.17
N ASP A 87 -4.53 -15.55 12.67
CA ASP A 87 -5.81 -16.26 12.54
C ASP A 87 -5.73 -17.39 11.51
N ARG A 88 -5.05 -17.18 10.38
CA ARG A 88 -4.84 -18.20 9.35
C ARG A 88 -3.92 -19.34 9.82
N GLU A 89 -2.88 -19.04 10.59
CA GLU A 89 -1.95 -20.04 11.14
C GLU A 89 -2.66 -21.01 12.09
N LYS A 90 -3.57 -20.49 12.94
CA LYS A 90 -4.40 -21.30 13.83
C LYS A 90 -5.28 -22.31 13.07
N ASN A 91 -5.69 -21.96 11.86
CA ASN A 91 -6.58 -22.78 11.04
C ASN A 91 -5.84 -23.69 10.02
N HIS A 92 -4.55 -23.46 9.77
CA HIS A 92 -3.71 -24.22 8.81
C HIS A 92 -2.24 -24.30 9.26
N PRO A 93 -1.90 -25.09 10.29
CA PRO A 93 -0.55 -25.16 10.87
C PRO A 93 0.52 -25.83 9.97
N ASP A 94 0.09 -26.47 8.88
CA ASP A 94 0.87 -27.33 7.99
C ASP A 94 1.30 -26.65 6.67
N LYS A 95 1.10 -25.33 6.52
CA LYS A 95 1.46 -24.58 5.31
C LYS A 95 2.60 -23.59 5.55
N ILE A 96 3.22 -23.17 4.43
CA ILE A 96 4.38 -22.26 4.29
C ILE A 96 4.44 -21.22 5.43
N SER A 97 5.66 -20.99 5.96
CA SER A 97 5.98 -20.01 7.00
C SER A 97 5.12 -18.75 6.87
N VAL A 98 4.20 -18.57 7.82
CA VAL A 98 3.24 -17.46 7.87
C VAL A 98 3.95 -16.10 7.84
N ARG A 99 5.19 -16.07 8.35
CA ARG A 99 6.07 -14.90 8.27
C ARG A 99 6.46 -14.55 6.84
N ASP A 100 6.78 -15.54 6.00
CA ASP A 100 7.26 -15.29 4.63
C ASP A 100 6.09 -14.90 3.72
N ILE A 101 4.91 -15.52 3.91
CA ILE A 101 3.67 -15.11 3.23
C ILE A 101 3.29 -13.68 3.63
N GLY A 102 3.27 -13.39 4.93
CA GLY A 102 2.89 -12.07 5.44
C GLY A 102 3.82 -10.97 4.95
N THR A 103 5.13 -11.24 4.88
CA THR A 103 6.12 -10.27 4.41
C THR A 103 5.97 -10.00 2.92
N GLN A 104 5.77 -11.04 2.10
CA GLN A 104 5.55 -10.86 0.66
C GLN A 104 4.22 -10.17 0.35
N ALA A 105 3.17 -10.54 1.07
CA ALA A 105 1.85 -9.95 0.89
C ALA A 105 1.86 -8.46 1.29
N LEU A 106 2.53 -8.10 2.37
CA LEU A 106 2.69 -6.69 2.75
C LEU A 106 3.52 -5.91 1.73
N ALA A 107 4.61 -6.49 1.23
CA ALA A 107 5.41 -5.86 0.16
C ALA A 107 4.56 -5.64 -1.10
N ALA A 108 3.70 -6.60 -1.44
CA ALA A 108 2.77 -6.49 -2.55
C ALA A 108 1.69 -5.41 -2.31
N VAL A 109 1.21 -5.24 -1.07
CA VAL A 109 0.26 -4.17 -0.73
C VAL A 109 0.92 -2.79 -0.82
N GLY A 110 2.08 -2.61 -0.17
CA GLY A 110 2.79 -1.33 -0.22
C GLY A 110 3.13 -0.91 -1.66
N ALA A 111 3.71 -1.83 -2.45
CA ALA A 111 4.08 -1.52 -3.83
C ALA A 111 2.86 -1.42 -4.78
N GLY A 112 1.83 -2.23 -4.56
CA GLY A 112 0.65 -2.30 -5.42
C GLY A 112 -0.32 -1.13 -5.20
N SER A 113 -0.51 -0.70 -3.95
CA SER A 113 -1.51 0.32 -3.62
C SER A 113 -1.11 1.69 -4.17
N ASP A 114 0.15 2.08 -3.99
CA ASP A 114 0.64 3.38 -4.45
C ASP A 114 0.63 3.48 -5.99
N THR A 115 1.00 2.41 -6.69
CA THR A 115 1.02 2.38 -8.16
C THR A 115 -0.38 2.43 -8.77
N VAL A 116 -1.34 1.71 -8.19
CA VAL A 116 -2.74 1.75 -8.63
C VAL A 116 -3.37 3.11 -8.33
N ALA A 117 -3.11 3.70 -7.15
CA ALA A 117 -3.59 5.02 -6.80
C ALA A 117 -3.07 6.07 -7.78
N ALA A 118 -1.77 6.05 -8.09
CA ALA A 118 -1.15 6.93 -9.08
C ALA A 118 -1.78 6.75 -10.48
N GLY A 119 -2.06 5.51 -10.89
CA GLY A 119 -2.74 5.21 -12.16
C GLY A 119 -4.15 5.80 -12.24
N ILE A 120 -4.96 5.64 -11.18
CA ILE A 120 -6.32 6.20 -11.11
C ILE A 120 -6.26 7.73 -11.09
N GLN A 121 -5.38 8.32 -10.31
CA GLN A 121 -5.20 9.77 -10.24
C GLN A 121 -4.80 10.35 -11.61
N SER A 122 -3.84 9.72 -12.29
CA SER A 122 -3.43 10.08 -13.64
C SER A 122 -4.59 9.99 -14.62
N PHE A 123 -5.35 8.89 -14.58
CA PHE A 123 -6.54 8.71 -15.41
C PHE A 123 -7.56 9.83 -15.19
N VAL A 124 -7.92 10.12 -13.94
CA VAL A 124 -8.89 11.17 -13.60
C VAL A 124 -8.40 12.54 -14.06
N TYR A 125 -7.13 12.86 -13.80
CA TYR A 125 -6.50 14.10 -14.25
C TYR A 125 -6.62 14.28 -15.77
N HIS A 126 -6.26 13.26 -16.55
CA HIS A 126 -6.34 13.31 -18.01
C HIS A 126 -7.77 13.35 -18.55
N MET A 127 -8.73 12.68 -17.88
CA MET A 127 -10.14 12.74 -18.28
C MET A 127 -10.74 14.14 -18.08
N ILE A 128 -10.34 14.85 -17.01
CA ILE A 128 -10.78 16.23 -16.76
C ILE A 128 -10.15 17.19 -17.79
N ARG A 129 -8.87 17.01 -18.12
CA ARG A 129 -8.17 17.91 -19.07
C ARG A 129 -8.48 17.65 -20.54
N HIS A 130 -8.99 16.48 -20.91
CA HIS A 130 -9.27 16.12 -22.29
C HIS A 130 -10.74 15.70 -22.49
N PRO A 131 -11.67 16.66 -22.66
CA PRO A 131 -13.10 16.38 -22.79
C PRO A 131 -13.44 15.43 -23.94
N ASN A 132 -12.66 15.46 -25.03
CA ASN A 132 -12.83 14.54 -26.16
C ASN A 132 -12.49 13.09 -25.78
N ALA A 133 -11.49 12.87 -24.91
CA ALA A 133 -11.14 11.56 -24.40
C ALA A 133 -12.23 11.03 -23.46
N TRP A 134 -12.73 11.87 -22.54
CA TRP A 134 -13.86 11.51 -21.66
C TRP A 134 -15.12 11.14 -22.45
N LYS A 135 -15.50 11.94 -23.45
CA LYS A 135 -16.67 11.64 -24.32
C LYS A 135 -16.53 10.28 -25.01
N ARG A 136 -15.32 9.93 -25.47
CA ARG A 136 -15.04 8.62 -26.08
C ARG A 136 -15.18 7.48 -25.07
N ALA A 137 -14.56 7.61 -23.90
CA ALA A 137 -14.65 6.60 -22.84
C ALA A 137 -16.10 6.41 -22.36
N HIS A 138 -16.83 7.50 -22.15
CA HIS A 138 -18.24 7.48 -21.77
C HIS A 138 -19.11 6.80 -22.84
N LYS A 139 -18.88 7.12 -24.13
CA LYS A 139 -19.58 6.47 -25.25
C LYS A 139 -19.29 4.96 -25.33
N GLN A 140 -18.06 4.53 -25.01
CA GLN A 140 -17.73 3.10 -24.96
C GLN A 140 -18.41 2.39 -23.79
N ARG A 141 -18.52 3.04 -22.63
CA ARG A 141 -19.24 2.49 -21.47
C ARG A 141 -20.70 2.18 -21.77
N LEU A 142 -21.38 3.06 -22.50
CA LEU A 142 -22.81 2.91 -22.84
C LEU A 142 -23.08 1.86 -23.95
N LYS A 143 -22.04 1.28 -24.56
CA LYS A 143 -22.16 0.22 -25.57
C LYS A 143 -22.07 -1.19 -25.00
N ARG A 144 -21.71 -1.32 -23.72
CA ARG A 144 -21.76 -2.59 -22.97
C ARG A 144 -23.08 -2.65 -22.20
#